data_AF-A0A7J2LRH5-F1
#
_entry.id   AF-A0A7J2LRH5-F1
#
_cell.length_a   1.000
_cell.length_b   1.000
_cell.length_c   1.000
_cell.angle_alpha   90.00
_cell.angle_beta   90.00
_cell.angle_gamma   90.00
#
_symmetry.space_group_name_H-M   'P 1'
#
loop_
_entity.id
_entity.type
_entity.pdbx_description
1 polymer ?
#
loop_
_entity_poly.entity_id
_entity_poly.type
_entity_poly.pdbx_seq_one_letter_code
_entity_poly.pdbx_strand_id
1 'polypeptide(L)'
;MSILELERRLLDLINKERVLEVIRDFLSNIQTLRELEKAPSLSPEEINWLFKEIIKNEKMSIPLVRTTLDRELINIRREIIAIKASLLKDLRLFIFPNWRELVRARWTGAFKKKVISRIMDSRVVLLAAKEKKWRTVYGQDAILLLGPGVYHCQFSLKGMPHPVSFFKPIHGILLPYSAYEEALSSPPKIISEFFEGIKQLLYIIDLSLENIDPSRRTFVSRIYSRVLSEVSMPVRAFLKSIRDSRMAPSDVNDLEFLSALPESFNRILITDKKFLKIPEDEAEGGLPGLVGYDPSLHKIKELTKDFPLDEMLKNIRIARERFLKYGWEILMQYL
;
A
#
# COMPACT_ATOMS: atom_id res chain seq x y z
N MET A 1 -13.61 8.24 15.23
CA MET A 1 -14.43 8.39 14.00
C MET A 1 -14.34 7.11 13.20
N SER A 2 -15.45 6.64 12.66
CA SER A 2 -15.46 5.52 11.71
C SER A 2 -14.82 5.92 10.37
N ILE A 3 -14.41 4.95 9.55
CA ILE A 3 -13.91 5.22 8.18
C ILE A 3 -14.94 6.03 7.38
N LEU A 4 -16.22 5.68 7.49
CA LEU A 4 -17.31 6.37 6.78
C LEU A 4 -17.45 7.85 7.19
N GLU A 5 -17.29 8.15 8.49
CA GLU A 5 -17.30 9.54 8.97
C GLU A 5 -16.11 10.34 8.42
N LEU A 6 -14.92 9.73 8.37
CA LEU A 6 -13.74 10.35 7.79
C LEU A 6 -13.93 10.62 6.30
N GLU A 7 -14.48 9.66 5.54
CA GLU A 7 -14.77 9.84 4.11
C GLU A 7 -15.79 10.96 3.87
N ARG A 8 -16.86 11.04 4.66
CA ARG A 8 -17.86 12.12 4.56
C ARG A 8 -17.26 13.48 4.85
N ARG A 9 -16.47 13.59 5.92
CA ARG A 9 -15.79 14.84 6.28
C ARG A 9 -14.77 15.26 5.22
N LEU A 10 -14.06 14.29 4.63
CA LEU A 10 -13.11 14.55 3.55
C LEU A 10 -13.81 15.15 2.32
N LEU A 11 -14.96 14.60 1.91
CA LEU A 11 -15.74 15.11 0.79
C LEU A 11 -16.25 16.54 1.05
N ASP A 12 -16.75 16.82 2.26
CA ASP A 12 -17.18 18.15 2.66
C ASP A 12 -16.03 19.17 2.57
N LEU A 13 -14.85 18.82 3.10
CA LEU A 13 -13.67 19.70 3.06
C LEU A 13 -13.15 19.92 1.64
N ILE A 14 -13.14 18.89 0.77
CA ILE A 14 -12.75 19.04 -0.64
C ILE A 14 -13.71 19.99 -1.36
N ASN A 15 -15.01 19.89 -1.10
CA ASN A 15 -15.99 20.80 -1.67
C ASN A 15 -15.77 22.23 -1.19
N LYS A 16 -15.51 22.43 0.11
CA LYS A 16 -15.18 23.75 0.67
C LYS A 16 -13.90 24.32 0.07
N GLU A 17 -12.85 23.52 -0.07
CA GLU A 17 -11.60 23.93 -0.73
C GLU A 17 -11.86 24.42 -2.16
N ARG A 18 -12.60 23.64 -2.96
CA ARG A 18 -12.98 24.00 -4.34
C ARG A 18 -13.69 25.35 -4.40
N VAL A 19 -14.70 25.54 -3.54
CA VAL A 19 -15.48 26.79 -3.48
C VAL A 19 -14.59 27.97 -3.13
N LEU A 20 -13.71 27.83 -2.14
CA LEU A 20 -12.81 28.90 -1.73
C LEU A 20 -11.74 29.23 -2.78
N GLU A 21 -11.25 28.25 -3.54
CA GLU A 21 -10.34 28.52 -4.67
C GLU A 21 -11.05 29.32 -5.78
N VAL A 22 -12.27 28.94 -6.15
CA VAL A 22 -13.07 29.70 -7.14
C VAL A 22 -13.28 31.14 -6.68
N ILE A 23 -13.61 31.34 -5.39
CA ILE A 23 -13.79 32.68 -4.81
C ILE A 23 -12.47 33.45 -4.81
N ARG A 24 -11.35 32.83 -4.40
CA ARG A 24 -10.03 33.46 -4.38
C ARG A 24 -9.64 33.97 -5.76
N ASP A 25 -9.87 33.16 -6.79
CA ASP A 25 -9.56 33.52 -8.17
C ASP A 25 -10.48 34.65 -8.67
N PHE A 26 -11.79 34.58 -8.34
CA PHE A 26 -12.76 35.62 -8.70
C PHE A 26 -12.47 36.97 -8.03
N LEU A 27 -11.97 36.97 -6.79
CA LEU A 27 -11.57 38.17 -6.05
C LEU A 27 -10.46 38.96 -6.75
N SER A 28 -9.75 38.36 -7.71
CA SER A 28 -8.77 39.04 -8.56
C SER A 28 -9.39 39.99 -9.58
N ASN A 29 -10.68 39.82 -9.89
CA ASN A 29 -11.35 40.48 -11.00
C ASN A 29 -12.51 41.40 -10.57
N ILE A 30 -12.73 41.58 -9.26
CA ILE A 30 -13.85 42.37 -8.73
C ILE A 30 -13.36 43.56 -7.89
N GLN A 31 -14.19 44.60 -7.83
CA GLN A 31 -13.92 45.80 -7.02
C GLN A 31 -14.68 45.78 -5.69
N THR A 32 -15.81 45.08 -5.64
CA THR A 32 -16.67 44.98 -4.45
C THR A 32 -17.12 43.54 -4.19
N LEU A 33 -17.36 43.19 -2.92
CA LEU A 33 -17.80 41.84 -2.55
C LEU A 33 -19.20 41.48 -3.07
N ARG A 34 -20.05 42.48 -3.37
CA ARG A 34 -21.38 42.25 -3.97
C ARG A 34 -21.28 41.61 -5.36
N GLU A 35 -20.16 41.79 -6.05
CA GLU A 35 -19.95 41.18 -7.37
C GLU A 35 -19.81 39.66 -7.30
N LEU A 36 -19.55 39.07 -6.11
CA LEU A 36 -19.54 37.62 -5.92
C LEU A 36 -20.89 36.96 -6.26
N GLU A 37 -22.01 37.68 -6.11
CA GLU A 37 -23.34 37.20 -6.53
C GLU A 37 -23.46 36.97 -8.05
N LYS A 38 -22.54 37.56 -8.83
CA LYS A 38 -22.50 37.42 -10.28
C LYS A 38 -21.55 36.31 -10.74
N ALA A 39 -20.89 35.61 -9.82
CA ALA A 39 -19.97 34.53 -10.16
C ALA A 39 -20.76 33.34 -10.75
N PRO A 40 -20.58 32.99 -12.04
CA PRO A 40 -21.39 31.97 -12.71
C PRO A 40 -21.13 30.54 -12.21
N SER A 41 -20.05 30.35 -11.46
CA SER A 41 -19.59 29.04 -10.97
C SER A 41 -19.89 28.80 -9.48
N LEU A 42 -20.58 29.73 -8.82
CA LEU A 42 -20.94 29.64 -7.40
C LEU A 42 -22.46 29.59 -7.24
N SER A 43 -22.94 28.70 -6.38
CA SER A 43 -24.34 28.67 -6.01
C SER A 43 -24.67 29.76 -4.97
N PRO A 44 -25.93 30.22 -4.88
CA PRO A 44 -26.35 31.14 -3.82
C PRO A 44 -26.07 30.60 -2.40
N GLU A 45 -26.13 29.27 -2.22
CA GLU A 45 -25.85 28.60 -0.95
C GLU A 45 -24.35 28.67 -0.58
N GLU A 46 -23.46 28.50 -1.56
CA GLU A 46 -22.00 28.60 -1.38
C GLU A 46 -21.60 30.04 -1.03
N ILE A 47 -22.23 31.03 -1.65
CA ILE A 47 -22.02 32.45 -1.36
C ILE A 47 -22.53 32.78 0.05
N ASN A 48 -23.73 32.33 0.41
CA ASN A 48 -24.29 32.53 1.75
C ASN A 48 -23.40 31.90 2.83
N TRP A 49 -22.90 30.67 2.58
CA TRP A 49 -21.96 30.01 3.47
C TRP A 49 -20.67 30.83 3.68
N LEU A 50 -20.09 31.39 2.62
CA LEU A 50 -18.90 32.24 2.69
C LEU A 50 -19.11 33.45 3.61
N PHE A 51 -20.22 34.18 3.44
CA PHE A 51 -20.50 35.37 4.24
C PHE A 51 -20.79 35.03 5.70
N LYS A 52 -21.47 33.90 5.94
CA LYS A 52 -21.84 33.44 7.28
C LYS A 52 -20.64 32.91 8.08
N GLU A 53 -19.84 32.03 7.49
CA GLU A 53 -18.84 31.26 8.23
C GLU A 53 -17.43 31.89 8.18
N ILE A 54 -17.08 32.57 7.08
CA ILE A 54 -15.71 33.04 6.83
C ILE A 54 -15.59 34.55 6.93
N ILE A 55 -16.34 35.30 6.11
CA ILE A 55 -16.17 36.75 6.02
C ILE A 55 -16.73 37.44 7.27
N LYS A 56 -17.83 36.95 7.86
CA LYS A 56 -18.48 37.42 9.11
C LYS A 56 -18.90 38.91 9.15
N ASN A 57 -18.36 39.76 8.27
CA ASN A 57 -18.64 41.19 8.13
C ASN A 57 -18.52 41.61 6.65
N GLU A 58 -19.65 41.95 6.03
CA GLU A 58 -19.73 42.36 4.62
C GLU A 58 -18.97 43.65 4.29
N LYS A 59 -18.54 44.43 5.29
CA LYS A 59 -17.75 45.65 5.10
C LYS A 59 -16.23 45.40 5.00
N MET A 60 -15.77 44.15 5.01
CA MET A 60 -14.36 43.86 4.84
C MET A 60 -13.85 44.31 3.47
N SER A 61 -12.62 44.83 3.42
CA SER A 61 -11.96 45.14 2.15
C SER A 61 -11.55 43.86 1.43
N ILE A 62 -11.50 43.88 0.10
CA ILE A 62 -11.08 42.72 -0.72
C ILE A 62 -9.72 42.15 -0.27
N PRO A 63 -8.68 42.96 0.02
CA PRO A 63 -7.40 42.43 0.52
C PRO A 63 -7.53 41.65 1.84
N LEU A 64 -8.39 42.11 2.75
CA LEU A 64 -8.62 41.44 4.02
C LEU A 64 -9.37 40.12 3.80
N VAL A 65 -10.38 40.11 2.92
CA VAL A 65 -11.10 38.88 2.54
C VAL A 65 -10.15 37.87 1.92
N ARG A 66 -9.26 38.27 1.01
CA ARG A 66 -8.23 37.37 0.45
C ARG A 66 -7.35 36.77 1.53
N THR A 67 -6.87 37.59 2.46
CA THR A 67 -6.03 37.12 3.57
C THR A 67 -6.75 36.10 4.45
N THR A 68 -8.04 36.34 4.74
CA THR A 68 -8.88 35.41 5.50
C THR A 68 -9.10 34.11 4.73
N LEU A 69 -9.39 34.20 3.43
CA LEU A 69 -9.55 33.02 2.56
C LEU A 69 -8.29 32.18 2.48
N ASP A 70 -7.12 32.79 2.33
CA ASP A 70 -5.85 32.08 2.27
C ASP A 70 -5.59 31.32 3.58
N ARG A 71 -5.92 31.90 4.73
CA ARG A 71 -5.83 31.24 6.04
C ARG A 71 -6.78 30.05 6.14
N GLU A 72 -8.05 30.23 5.74
CA GLU A 72 -9.04 29.14 5.77
C GLU A 72 -8.68 28.02 4.79
N LEU A 73 -8.19 28.34 3.59
CA LEU A 73 -7.67 27.37 2.63
C LEU A 73 -6.51 26.56 3.22
N ILE A 74 -5.57 27.20 3.92
CA ILE A 74 -4.48 26.51 4.61
C ILE A 74 -5.01 25.57 5.69
N ASN A 75 -6.00 25.99 6.48
CA ASN A 75 -6.62 25.17 7.53
C ASN A 75 -7.34 23.96 6.94
N ILE A 76 -8.19 24.16 5.93
CA ILE A 76 -8.91 23.10 5.24
C ILE A 76 -7.93 22.10 4.63
N ARG A 77 -6.87 22.56 3.95
CA ARG A 77 -5.83 21.68 3.40
C ARG A 77 -5.14 20.83 4.46
N ARG A 78 -4.81 21.44 5.61
CA ARG A 78 -4.23 20.70 6.74
C ARG A 78 -5.19 19.63 7.26
N GLU A 79 -6.48 19.94 7.39
CA GLU A 79 -7.49 18.95 7.80
C GLU A 79 -7.66 17.83 6.76
N ILE A 80 -7.67 18.15 5.47
CA ILE A 80 -7.73 17.16 4.38
C ILE A 80 -6.55 16.19 4.49
N ILE A 81 -5.33 16.71 4.66
CA ILE A 81 -4.12 15.89 4.82
C ILE A 81 -4.24 15.01 6.09
N ALA A 82 -4.69 15.58 7.20
CA ALA A 82 -4.87 14.85 8.45
C ALA A 82 -5.89 13.70 8.35
N ILE A 83 -6.99 13.93 7.64
CA ILE A 83 -8.01 12.90 7.40
C ILE A 83 -7.47 11.82 6.46
N LYS A 84 -6.79 12.19 5.36
CA LYS A 84 -6.17 11.22 4.45
C LYS A 84 -5.15 10.32 5.17
N ALA A 85 -4.30 10.91 6.01
CA ALA A 85 -3.36 10.15 6.84
C ALA A 85 -4.09 9.22 7.81
N SER A 86 -5.19 9.67 8.43
CA SER A 86 -6.03 8.81 9.28
C SER A 86 -6.69 7.67 8.50
N LEU A 87 -7.11 7.93 7.25
CA LEU A 87 -7.64 6.93 6.32
C LEU A 87 -6.58 5.97 5.79
N LEU A 88 -5.29 6.28 5.92
CA LEU A 88 -4.17 5.41 5.60
C LEU A 88 -3.49 4.81 6.83
N LYS A 89 -3.96 5.16 8.03
CA LYS A 89 -3.43 4.65 9.29
C LYS A 89 -3.37 3.12 9.27
N ASP A 90 -2.26 2.57 9.77
CA ASP A 90 -1.97 1.14 9.85
C ASP A 90 -1.69 0.45 8.50
N LEU A 91 -1.81 1.16 7.35
CA LEU A 91 -1.37 0.66 6.06
C LEU A 91 0.10 1.02 5.82
N ARG A 92 0.92 0.00 5.66
CA ARG A 92 2.35 0.15 5.39
C ARG A 92 2.74 -0.69 4.20
N LEU A 93 3.57 -0.15 3.32
CA LEU A 93 4.14 -0.93 2.23
C LEU A 93 5.44 -1.57 2.72
N PHE A 94 5.40 -2.89 2.90
CA PHE A 94 6.53 -3.72 3.28
C PHE A 94 7.21 -4.19 1.99
N ILE A 95 8.51 -3.97 1.88
CA ILE A 95 9.31 -4.44 0.75
C ILE A 95 10.43 -5.29 1.32
N PHE A 96 10.43 -6.58 1.00
CA PHE A 96 11.54 -7.48 1.26
C PHE A 96 12.46 -7.45 0.05
N PRO A 97 13.59 -6.71 0.10
CA PRO A 97 14.47 -6.48 -1.06
C PRO A 97 15.27 -7.72 -1.46
N ASN A 98 15.41 -8.70 -0.56
CA ASN A 98 16.01 -9.99 -0.85
C ASN A 98 15.28 -11.11 -0.10
N TRP A 99 14.13 -11.52 -0.65
CA TRP A 99 13.26 -12.53 -0.04
C TRP A 99 13.99 -13.85 0.20
N ARG A 100 14.77 -14.30 -0.79
CA ARG A 100 15.46 -15.59 -0.73
C ARG A 100 16.57 -15.63 0.31
N GLU A 101 17.30 -14.54 0.49
CA GLU A 101 18.30 -14.42 1.55
C GLU A 101 17.64 -14.50 2.92
N LEU A 102 16.58 -13.72 3.14
CA LEU A 102 15.83 -13.70 4.39
C LEU A 102 15.35 -15.10 4.80
N VAL A 103 14.73 -15.83 3.87
CA VAL A 103 14.17 -17.16 4.17
C VAL A 103 15.19 -18.29 3.94
N ARG A 104 16.43 -17.96 3.55
CA ARG A 104 17.50 -18.93 3.26
C ARG A 104 17.15 -19.95 2.17
N ALA A 105 16.33 -19.56 1.20
CA ALA A 105 15.89 -20.42 0.11
C ALA A 105 17.03 -20.65 -0.91
N ARG A 106 17.44 -21.91 -1.10
CA ARG A 106 18.49 -22.31 -2.07
C ARG A 106 17.95 -22.79 -3.42
N TRP A 107 16.72 -23.27 -3.46
CA TRP A 107 16.07 -23.78 -4.67
C TRP A 107 15.88 -22.68 -5.73
N THR A 108 16.23 -22.96 -6.99
CA THR A 108 16.07 -22.01 -8.10
C THR A 108 14.70 -22.11 -8.79
N GLY A 109 14.06 -23.28 -8.73
CA GLY A 109 12.79 -23.52 -9.42
C GLY A 109 12.94 -23.87 -10.89
N ALA A 110 11.81 -24.01 -11.54
CA ALA A 110 11.71 -24.12 -12.99
C ALA A 110 10.67 -23.11 -13.51
N PHE A 111 10.74 -22.87 -14.81
CA PHE A 111 9.82 -21.99 -15.52
C PHE A 111 9.48 -22.64 -16.86
N LYS A 112 8.20 -22.90 -17.12
CA LYS A 112 7.72 -23.55 -18.35
C LYS A 112 8.51 -24.83 -18.67
N LYS A 113 8.62 -25.73 -17.68
CA LYS A 113 9.36 -27.00 -17.75
C LYS A 113 10.88 -26.87 -18.01
N LYS A 114 11.46 -25.67 -17.92
CA LYS A 114 12.91 -25.44 -18.00
C LYS A 114 13.48 -25.09 -16.64
N VAL A 115 14.55 -25.78 -16.25
CA VAL A 115 15.27 -25.49 -15.00
C VAL A 115 15.90 -24.11 -15.05
N ILE A 116 15.72 -23.34 -13.97
CA ILE A 116 16.31 -22.01 -13.82
C ILE A 116 17.79 -22.16 -13.51
N SER A 117 18.65 -21.53 -14.32
CA SER A 117 20.10 -21.58 -14.15
C SER A 117 20.58 -20.71 -12.99
N ARG A 118 20.01 -19.51 -12.86
CA ARG A 118 20.38 -18.57 -11.79
C ARG A 118 19.23 -17.63 -11.50
N ILE A 119 18.99 -17.35 -10.22
CA ILE A 119 18.13 -16.24 -9.80
C ILE A 119 19.01 -15.02 -9.59
N MET A 120 18.58 -13.92 -10.18
CA MET A 120 19.27 -12.63 -10.16
C MET A 120 18.65 -11.69 -9.14
N ASP A 121 17.34 -11.76 -8.95
CA ASP A 121 16.60 -10.92 -8.01
C ASP A 121 15.39 -11.68 -7.46
N SER A 122 15.06 -11.46 -6.18
CA SER A 122 13.85 -12.01 -5.56
C SER A 122 13.34 -11.06 -4.49
N ARG A 123 12.15 -10.51 -4.72
CA ARG A 123 11.58 -9.43 -3.92
C ARG A 123 10.13 -9.70 -3.61
N VAL A 124 9.67 -9.22 -2.47
CA VAL A 124 8.25 -9.21 -2.13
C VAL A 124 7.84 -7.80 -1.78
N VAL A 125 6.75 -7.31 -2.38
CA VAL A 125 6.13 -6.03 -2.03
C VAL A 125 4.74 -6.34 -1.51
N LEU A 126 4.43 -5.91 -0.29
CA LEU A 126 3.17 -6.19 0.38
C LEU A 126 2.62 -4.91 1.00
N LEU A 127 1.39 -4.55 0.68
CA LEU A 127 0.65 -3.55 1.43
C LEU A 127 0.11 -4.20 2.70
N ALA A 128 0.93 -4.24 3.75
CA ALA A 128 0.57 -4.82 5.03
C ALA A 128 -0.52 -3.97 5.71
N ALA A 129 -1.65 -4.61 5.98
CA ALA A 129 -2.80 -4.00 6.64
C ALA A 129 -3.06 -4.58 8.04
N LYS A 130 -2.58 -5.80 8.30
CA LYS A 130 -2.69 -6.44 9.60
C LYS A 130 -1.53 -7.40 9.81
N GLU A 131 -1.01 -7.41 11.03
CA GLU A 131 -0.03 -8.39 11.49
C GLU A 131 -0.71 -9.29 12.52
N LYS A 132 -0.59 -10.61 12.36
CA LYS A 132 -1.15 -11.57 13.32
C LYS A 132 -0.08 -12.59 13.68
N LYS A 133 0.34 -12.58 14.94
CA LYS A 133 1.19 -13.63 15.51
C LYS A 133 0.32 -14.81 15.92
N TRP A 134 0.83 -16.02 15.74
CA TRP A 134 0.24 -17.25 16.27
C TRP A 134 1.34 -18.27 16.51
N ARG A 135 0.98 -19.41 17.10
CA ARG A 135 1.87 -20.53 17.31
C ARG A 135 1.44 -21.69 16.41
N THR A 136 2.37 -22.27 15.66
CA THR A 136 2.09 -23.40 14.75
C THR A 136 1.77 -24.67 15.52
N VAL A 137 1.26 -25.70 14.83
CA VAL A 137 1.05 -27.05 15.41
C VAL A 137 2.32 -27.64 16.03
N TYR A 138 3.49 -27.23 15.55
CA TYR A 138 4.80 -27.69 16.03
C TYR A 138 5.33 -26.83 17.18
N GLY A 139 4.52 -25.90 17.71
CA GLY A 139 4.92 -25.05 18.83
C GLY A 139 5.89 -23.93 18.47
N GLN A 140 6.05 -23.61 17.18
CA GLN A 140 6.92 -22.52 16.71
C GLN A 140 6.12 -21.22 16.57
N ASP A 141 6.74 -20.09 16.92
CA ASP A 141 6.11 -18.78 16.72
C ASP A 141 6.16 -18.37 15.25
N ALA A 142 5.03 -17.92 14.75
CA ALA A 142 4.84 -17.51 13.37
C ALA A 142 4.08 -16.18 13.30
N ILE A 143 4.20 -15.51 12.15
CA ILE A 143 3.50 -14.26 11.89
C ILE A 143 2.94 -14.21 10.47
N LEU A 144 1.76 -13.61 10.38
CA LEU A 144 1.02 -13.36 9.17
C LEU A 144 1.11 -11.88 8.93
N LEU A 145 1.67 -11.50 7.80
CA LEU A 145 1.55 -10.16 7.25
C LEU A 145 0.44 -10.22 6.21
N LEU A 146 -0.73 -9.66 6.54
CA LEU A 146 -1.91 -9.72 5.69
C LEU A 146 -2.04 -8.46 4.83
N GLY A 147 -2.30 -8.66 3.54
CA GLY A 147 -2.65 -7.60 2.61
C GLY A 147 -2.31 -7.93 1.16
N PRO A 148 -2.73 -7.11 0.19
CA PRO A 148 -2.41 -7.33 -1.22
C PRO A 148 -0.91 -7.10 -1.45
N GLY A 149 -0.27 -7.96 -2.24
CA GLY A 149 1.16 -7.86 -2.51
C GLY A 149 1.59 -8.69 -3.70
N VAL A 150 2.82 -8.47 -4.19
CA VAL A 150 3.39 -9.21 -5.32
C VAL A 150 4.71 -9.85 -4.91
N TYR A 151 4.88 -11.12 -5.28
CA TYR A 151 6.19 -11.77 -5.33
C TYR A 151 6.81 -11.54 -6.71
N HIS A 152 8.06 -11.12 -6.73
CA HIS A 152 8.86 -10.89 -7.93
C HIS A 152 10.09 -11.81 -7.92
N CYS A 153 10.37 -12.43 -9.05
CA CYS A 153 11.59 -13.18 -9.29
C CYS A 153 12.16 -12.84 -10.67
N GLN A 154 13.42 -12.43 -10.73
CA GLN A 154 14.17 -12.28 -11.98
C GLN A 154 15.22 -13.39 -12.07
N PHE A 155 15.29 -14.05 -13.21
CA PHE A 155 16.15 -15.22 -13.37
C PHE A 155 16.62 -15.42 -14.81
N SER A 156 17.70 -16.18 -14.98
CA SER A 156 18.17 -16.61 -16.29
C SER A 156 17.78 -18.05 -16.58
N LEU A 157 17.57 -18.35 -17.86
CA LEU A 157 17.42 -19.70 -18.37
C LEU A 157 18.60 -20.04 -19.27
N LYS A 158 19.04 -21.31 -19.24
CA LYS A 158 20.14 -21.78 -20.08
C LYS A 158 19.79 -21.54 -21.55
N GLY A 159 20.70 -20.89 -22.28
CA GLY A 159 20.53 -20.58 -23.70
C GLY A 159 19.62 -19.40 -24.02
N MET A 160 19.18 -18.61 -23.03
CA MET A 160 18.52 -17.33 -23.27
C MET A 160 19.45 -16.15 -22.95
N PRO A 161 19.58 -15.16 -23.84
CA PRO A 161 20.51 -14.04 -23.65
C PRO A 161 20.02 -13.02 -22.61
N HIS A 162 18.71 -12.96 -22.36
CA HIS A 162 18.11 -11.98 -21.47
C HIS A 162 17.43 -12.63 -20.25
N PRO A 163 17.53 -12.00 -19.06
CA PRO A 163 16.80 -12.43 -17.88
C PRO A 163 15.28 -12.34 -18.09
N VAL A 164 14.55 -13.26 -17.46
CA VAL A 164 13.09 -13.28 -17.41
C VAL A 164 12.63 -12.75 -16.06
N SER A 165 11.66 -11.84 -16.07
CA SER A 165 10.99 -11.36 -14.86
C SER A 165 9.63 -12.03 -14.71
N PHE A 166 9.40 -12.63 -13.54
CA PHE A 166 8.15 -13.28 -13.16
C PHE A 166 7.52 -12.55 -11.98
N PHE A 167 6.19 -12.40 -12.02
CA PHE A 167 5.41 -11.74 -10.98
C PHE A 167 4.22 -12.60 -10.59
N LYS A 168 3.98 -12.72 -9.29
CA LYS A 168 2.87 -13.50 -8.74
C LYS A 168 2.11 -12.67 -7.71
N PRO A 169 0.81 -12.37 -7.94
CA PRO A 169 -0.06 -11.81 -6.92
C PRO A 169 -0.17 -12.70 -5.69
N ILE A 170 -0.12 -12.09 -4.51
CA ILE A 170 -0.28 -12.71 -3.21
C ILE A 170 -1.15 -11.83 -2.31
N HIS A 171 -1.71 -12.43 -1.27
CA HIS A 171 -2.68 -11.85 -0.36
C HIS A 171 -2.20 -11.84 1.10
N GLY A 172 -0.99 -12.34 1.32
CA GLY A 172 -0.29 -12.27 2.59
C GLY A 172 0.99 -13.08 2.55
N ILE A 173 1.76 -12.94 3.63
CA ILE A 173 3.00 -13.67 3.86
C ILE A 173 2.92 -14.36 5.21
N LEU A 174 3.27 -15.64 5.23
CA LEU A 174 3.40 -16.44 6.45
C LEU A 174 4.89 -16.71 6.66
N LEU A 175 5.43 -16.39 7.84
CA LEU A 175 6.84 -16.60 8.12
C LEU A 175 7.07 -17.01 9.58
N PRO A 176 8.16 -17.75 9.86
CA PRO A 176 8.66 -17.89 11.22
C PRO A 176 8.86 -16.52 11.82
N TYR A 177 8.43 -16.35 13.07
CA TYR A 177 8.55 -15.06 13.73
C TYR A 177 10.02 -14.64 13.89
N SER A 178 10.94 -15.59 14.04
CA SER A 178 12.38 -15.33 14.05
C SER A 178 12.91 -14.69 12.77
N ALA A 179 12.43 -15.12 11.59
CA ALA A 179 12.81 -14.50 10.31
C ALA A 179 12.25 -13.07 10.22
N TYR A 180 11.03 -12.84 10.74
CA TYR A 180 10.47 -11.50 10.79
C TYR A 180 11.27 -10.57 11.69
N GLU A 181 11.65 -11.04 12.87
CA GLU A 181 12.50 -10.30 13.80
C GLU A 181 13.90 -10.03 13.22
N GLU A 182 14.50 -10.98 12.52
CA GLU A 182 15.76 -10.78 11.79
C GLU A 182 15.60 -9.64 10.75
N ALA A 183 14.48 -9.62 10.02
CA ALA A 183 14.20 -8.56 9.06
C ALA A 183 14.07 -7.17 9.73
N LEU A 184 13.32 -7.10 10.83
CA LEU A 184 13.11 -5.87 11.62
C LEU A 184 14.37 -5.38 12.36
N SER A 185 15.23 -6.30 12.79
CA SER A 185 16.46 -5.97 13.53
C SER A 185 17.67 -5.79 12.61
N SER A 186 17.54 -6.09 11.32
CA SER A 186 18.64 -5.95 10.36
C SER A 186 19.23 -4.52 10.35
N PRO A 187 20.53 -4.40 10.01
CA PRO A 187 21.21 -3.11 10.01
C PRO A 187 20.48 -2.07 9.14
N PRO A 188 20.51 -0.78 9.52
CA PRO A 188 19.94 0.27 8.70
C PRO A 188 20.67 0.30 7.35
N LYS A 189 19.90 0.35 6.26
CA LYS A 189 20.48 0.58 4.93
C LYS A 189 20.73 2.07 4.69
N ILE A 190 19.88 2.91 5.27
CA ILE A 190 20.00 4.36 5.26
C ILE A 190 20.02 4.81 6.73
N ILE A 191 21.12 5.43 7.14
CA ILE A 191 21.25 6.00 8.48
C ILE A 191 20.56 7.37 8.48
N SER A 192 19.60 7.55 9.38
CA SER A 192 18.78 8.75 9.44
C SER A 192 18.23 8.94 10.85
N GLU A 193 18.34 10.15 11.39
CA GLU A 193 17.77 10.54 12.69
C GLU A 193 16.24 10.59 12.68
N PHE A 194 15.63 10.68 11.50
CA PHE A 194 14.19 10.88 11.33
C PHE A 194 13.44 9.63 10.88
N PHE A 195 14.16 8.55 10.52
CA PHE A 195 13.56 7.39 9.87
C PHE A 195 14.43 6.13 9.98
N GLU A 196 13.91 5.11 10.66
CA GLU A 196 14.59 3.81 10.85
C GLU A 196 13.97 2.68 10.03
N GLY A 197 12.94 2.97 9.22
CA GLY A 197 12.16 1.95 8.51
C GLY A 197 12.85 1.32 7.30
N ILE A 198 13.99 1.84 6.83
CA ILE A 198 14.74 1.28 5.69
C ILE A 198 15.95 0.49 6.20
N LYS A 199 15.77 -0.83 6.35
CA LYS A 199 16.79 -1.76 6.80
C LYS A 199 17.22 -2.72 5.72
N GLN A 200 18.36 -3.38 5.85
CA GLN A 200 18.92 -4.23 4.80
C GLN A 200 17.95 -5.32 4.31
N LEU A 201 17.18 -5.93 5.21
CA LEU A 201 16.28 -7.06 4.88
C LEU A 201 14.79 -6.67 4.78
N LEU A 202 14.42 -5.43 5.14
CA LEU A 202 13.04 -4.95 5.08
C LEU A 202 12.99 -3.43 4.96
N TYR A 203 12.24 -2.95 3.97
CA TYR A 203 11.84 -1.55 3.88
C TYR A 203 10.38 -1.43 4.30
N ILE A 204 10.09 -0.56 5.25
CA ILE A 204 8.73 -0.21 5.67
C ILE A 204 8.49 1.22 5.19
N ILE A 205 7.56 1.40 4.27
CA ILE A 205 7.09 2.71 3.81
C ILE A 205 5.73 2.95 4.46
N ASP A 206 5.69 3.88 5.41
CA ASP A 206 4.46 4.32 6.04
C ASP A 206 3.78 5.37 5.16
N LEU A 207 2.56 5.04 4.72
CA LEU A 207 1.74 5.85 3.82
C LEU A 207 1.00 6.98 4.56
N SER A 208 0.98 6.95 5.89
CA SER A 208 0.34 7.98 6.73
C SER A 208 1.26 9.17 7.05
N LEU A 209 2.54 9.10 6.69
CA LEU A 209 3.56 10.11 7.02
C LEU A 209 3.45 11.43 6.24
N GLU A 210 2.41 11.63 5.42
CA GLU A 210 2.16 12.97 4.85
C GLU A 210 1.79 14.03 5.90
N ASN A 211 1.53 13.60 7.14
CA ASN A 211 1.18 14.44 8.30
C ASN A 211 2.36 15.02 9.10
N ILE A 212 3.61 14.79 8.71
CA ILE A 212 4.77 15.29 9.47
C ILE A 212 5.08 16.74 9.10
N ASP A 213 5.71 17.46 10.04
CA ASP A 213 6.46 18.70 9.81
C ASP A 213 7.06 18.77 8.38
N PRO A 214 6.87 19.89 7.65
CA PRO A 214 7.34 20.05 6.28
C PRO A 214 8.81 19.69 6.06
N SER A 215 9.69 20.00 7.03
CA SER A 215 11.13 19.71 6.94
C SER A 215 11.40 18.20 6.95
N ARG A 216 10.70 17.46 7.81
CA ARG A 216 10.78 15.99 7.88
C ARG A 216 10.16 15.35 6.64
N ARG A 217 9.08 15.94 6.10
CA ARG A 217 8.44 15.45 4.87
C ARG A 217 9.40 15.46 3.69
N THR A 218 10.12 16.56 3.45
CA THR A 218 11.10 16.63 2.35
C THR A 218 12.21 15.58 2.49
N PHE A 219 12.68 15.37 3.72
CA PHE A 219 13.72 14.39 3.98
C PHE A 219 13.24 12.94 3.77
N VAL A 220 12.09 12.56 4.34
CA VAL A 220 11.48 11.24 4.14
C VAL A 220 11.14 10.99 2.67
N SER A 221 10.65 12.02 1.97
CA SER A 221 10.35 11.98 0.53
C SER A 221 11.59 11.62 -0.31
N ARG A 222 12.76 12.19 0.01
CA ARG A 222 14.03 11.82 -0.65
C ARG A 222 14.43 10.37 -0.38
N ILE A 223 14.26 9.88 0.85
CA ILE A 223 14.52 8.48 1.21
C ILE A 223 13.60 7.56 0.42
N TYR A 224 12.30 7.85 0.39
CA TYR A 224 11.33 7.04 -0.35
C TYR A 224 11.62 7.04 -1.85
N SER A 225 11.95 8.18 -2.45
CA SER A 225 12.35 8.25 -3.86
C SER A 225 13.58 7.36 -4.16
N ARG A 226 14.60 7.41 -3.32
CA ARG A 226 15.80 6.57 -3.48
C ARG A 226 15.49 5.07 -3.36
N VAL A 227 14.67 4.68 -2.38
CA VAL A 227 14.31 3.27 -2.17
C VAL A 227 13.40 2.77 -3.28
N LEU A 228 12.36 3.54 -3.63
CA LEU A 228 11.38 3.15 -4.64
C LEU A 228 11.97 3.11 -6.05
N SER A 229 12.96 3.95 -6.37
CA SER A 229 13.70 3.84 -7.64
C SER A 229 14.50 2.54 -7.74
N GLU A 230 15.17 2.13 -6.66
CA GLU A 230 15.91 0.86 -6.59
C GLU A 230 14.98 -0.37 -6.72
N VAL A 231 13.75 -0.28 -6.19
CA VAL A 231 12.73 -1.33 -6.29
C VAL A 231 11.63 -1.01 -7.29
N SER A 232 11.90 -0.17 -8.29
CA SER A 232 10.87 0.37 -9.17
C SER A 232 10.12 -0.70 -9.95
N MET A 233 10.82 -1.72 -10.48
CA MET A 233 10.19 -2.80 -11.24
C MET A 233 9.16 -3.59 -10.40
N PRO A 234 9.48 -4.18 -9.24
CA PRO A 234 8.49 -4.89 -8.43
C PRO A 234 7.40 -3.96 -7.87
N VAL A 235 7.70 -2.69 -7.57
CA VAL A 235 6.66 -1.74 -7.13
C VAL A 235 5.71 -1.39 -8.27
N ARG A 236 6.20 -1.15 -9.50
CA ARG A 236 5.34 -0.96 -10.68
C ARG A 236 4.49 -2.19 -10.96
N ALA A 237 5.03 -3.39 -10.79
CA ALA A 237 4.27 -4.62 -10.91
C ALA A 237 3.17 -4.71 -9.83
N PHE A 238 3.48 -4.37 -8.58
CA PHE A 238 2.50 -4.26 -7.50
C PHE A 238 1.39 -3.27 -7.85
N LEU A 239 1.73 -2.05 -8.29
CA LEU A 239 0.76 -1.02 -8.70
C LEU A 239 -0.11 -1.49 -9.86
N LYS A 240 0.47 -2.15 -10.87
CA LYS A 240 -0.31 -2.73 -11.96
C LYS A 240 -1.27 -3.80 -11.44
N SER A 241 -0.79 -4.69 -10.57
CA SER A 241 -1.58 -5.81 -10.08
C SER A 241 -2.64 -5.40 -9.07
N ILE A 242 -2.44 -4.41 -8.21
CA ILE A 242 -3.44 -4.00 -7.21
C ILE A 242 -4.70 -3.41 -7.85
N ARG A 243 -4.60 -2.92 -9.10
CA ARG A 243 -5.76 -2.52 -9.91
C ARG A 243 -6.47 -3.71 -10.58
N ASP A 244 -5.77 -4.82 -10.77
CA ASP A 244 -6.27 -6.05 -11.41
C ASP A 244 -7.21 -6.84 -10.48
N SER A 245 -8.12 -7.62 -11.05
CA SER A 245 -9.05 -8.49 -10.32
C SER A 245 -8.32 -9.57 -9.51
N ARG A 246 -7.11 -9.96 -9.94
CA ARG A 246 -6.28 -10.97 -9.25
C ARG A 246 -5.81 -10.56 -7.84
N MET A 247 -5.82 -9.26 -7.51
CA MET A 247 -5.56 -8.74 -6.14
C MET A 247 -6.85 -8.35 -5.41
N ALA A 248 -8.00 -8.58 -6.03
CA ALA A 248 -9.33 -8.39 -5.46
C ALA A 248 -10.02 -9.76 -5.37
N PRO A 249 -9.52 -10.67 -4.51
CA PRO A 249 -10.04 -12.03 -4.41
C PRO A 249 -11.55 -11.98 -4.18
N SER A 250 -12.31 -12.73 -4.98
CA SER A 250 -13.78 -12.72 -4.97
C SER A 250 -14.35 -13.65 -3.91
N ASP A 251 -13.59 -14.68 -3.56
CA ASP A 251 -13.88 -15.62 -2.51
C ASP A 251 -12.59 -16.15 -1.84
N VAL A 252 -12.74 -16.90 -0.76
CA VAL A 252 -11.62 -17.46 0.02
C VAL A 252 -10.72 -18.38 -0.81
N ASN A 253 -11.27 -19.06 -1.82
CA ASN A 253 -10.48 -19.90 -2.72
C ASN A 253 -9.55 -19.09 -3.61
N ASP A 254 -9.81 -17.82 -3.84
CA ASP A 254 -8.92 -16.97 -4.63
C ASP A 254 -7.69 -16.51 -3.84
N LEU A 255 -7.66 -16.72 -2.52
CA LEU A 255 -6.54 -16.33 -1.68
C LEU A 255 -5.28 -17.13 -2.00
N GLU A 256 -4.14 -16.45 -1.89
CA GLU A 256 -2.82 -16.99 -2.20
C GLU A 256 -1.82 -16.39 -1.20
N PHE A 257 -1.20 -17.21 -0.37
CA PHE A 257 -0.27 -16.75 0.66
C PHE A 257 1.14 -17.26 0.37
N LEU A 258 2.13 -16.37 0.37
CA LEU A 258 3.52 -16.78 0.29
C LEU A 258 3.97 -17.28 1.67
N SER A 259 4.43 -18.52 1.76
CA SER A 259 4.90 -19.09 3.02
C SER A 259 6.40 -19.31 3.03
N ALA A 260 6.99 -18.97 4.17
CA ALA A 260 8.34 -19.34 4.59
C ALA A 260 8.31 -20.25 5.83
N LEU A 261 7.13 -20.73 6.25
CA LEU A 261 7.01 -21.65 7.37
C LEU A 261 7.73 -22.97 7.04
N PRO A 262 8.36 -23.66 8.01
CA PRO A 262 9.13 -24.86 7.72
C PRO A 262 8.31 -25.98 7.05
N GLU A 263 7.06 -26.15 7.45
CA GLU A 263 6.14 -27.17 6.91
C GLU A 263 5.67 -26.89 5.48
N SER A 264 5.70 -25.63 5.04
CA SER A 264 5.25 -25.18 3.73
C SER A 264 6.27 -24.21 3.10
N PHE A 265 7.55 -24.59 3.22
CA PHE A 265 8.66 -23.70 2.99
C PHE A 265 8.77 -23.21 1.54
N ASN A 266 8.76 -21.89 1.39
CA ASN A 266 8.96 -21.17 0.13
C ASN A 266 7.97 -21.62 -0.96
N ARG A 267 6.68 -21.72 -0.58
CA ARG A 267 5.55 -22.12 -1.43
C ARG A 267 4.45 -21.07 -1.43
N ILE A 268 3.55 -21.14 -2.41
CA ILE A 268 2.28 -20.41 -2.41
C ILE A 268 1.18 -21.32 -1.85
N LEU A 269 0.66 -20.98 -0.69
CA LEU A 269 -0.46 -21.67 -0.06
C LEU A 269 -1.77 -21.20 -0.67
N ILE A 270 -2.56 -22.18 -1.08
CA ILE A 270 -3.87 -22.00 -1.70
C ILE A 270 -4.85 -23.03 -1.15
N THR A 271 -6.11 -22.91 -1.54
CA THR A 271 -7.12 -23.91 -1.18
C THR A 271 -7.04 -25.12 -2.11
N ASP A 272 -7.49 -26.29 -1.64
CA ASP A 272 -7.54 -27.50 -2.47
C ASP A 272 -8.37 -27.26 -3.75
N LYS A 273 -9.47 -26.49 -3.65
CA LYS A 273 -10.31 -26.12 -4.81
C LYS A 273 -9.56 -25.31 -5.86
N LYS A 274 -8.67 -24.40 -5.45
CA LYS A 274 -7.86 -23.60 -6.38
C LYS A 274 -6.77 -24.44 -7.00
N PHE A 275 -6.15 -25.33 -6.23
CA PHE A 275 -5.11 -26.23 -6.73
C PHE A 275 -5.58 -27.08 -7.92
N LEU A 276 -6.83 -27.58 -7.88
CA LEU A 276 -7.44 -28.34 -8.99
C LEU A 276 -7.61 -27.54 -10.29
N LYS A 277 -7.54 -26.20 -10.23
CA LYS A 277 -7.65 -25.30 -11.39
C LYS A 277 -6.29 -24.86 -11.94
N ILE A 278 -5.20 -25.22 -11.27
CA ILE A 278 -3.86 -24.83 -11.69
C ILE A 278 -3.46 -25.66 -12.92
N PRO A 279 -2.95 -25.02 -13.98
CA PRO A 279 -2.41 -25.74 -15.12
C PRO A 279 -1.34 -26.75 -14.70
N GLU A 280 -1.38 -27.95 -15.27
CA GLU A 280 -0.48 -29.06 -14.90
C GLU A 280 1.00 -28.67 -15.06
N ASP A 281 1.33 -27.84 -16.05
CA ASP A 281 2.68 -27.33 -16.26
C ASP A 281 3.16 -26.36 -15.16
N GLU A 282 2.26 -25.62 -14.51
CA GLU A 282 2.57 -24.81 -13.33
C GLU A 282 2.61 -25.65 -12.05
N ALA A 283 1.74 -26.67 -11.94
CA ALA A 283 1.69 -27.56 -10.78
C ALA A 283 2.94 -28.44 -10.68
N GLU A 284 3.38 -29.03 -11.79
CA GLU A 284 4.56 -29.90 -11.85
C GLU A 284 5.86 -29.13 -12.05
N GLY A 285 5.82 -28.05 -12.84
CA GLY A 285 7.00 -27.26 -13.19
C GLY A 285 7.45 -26.30 -12.08
N GLY A 286 6.67 -26.13 -11.03
CA GLY A 286 6.94 -25.20 -9.95
C GLY A 286 6.88 -23.73 -10.38
N LEU A 287 7.15 -22.85 -9.41
CA LEU A 287 7.16 -21.41 -9.62
C LEU A 287 8.60 -20.88 -9.53
N PRO A 288 9.01 -19.86 -10.33
CA PRO A 288 10.36 -19.33 -10.28
C PRO A 288 10.80 -18.90 -8.88
N GLY A 289 11.87 -19.50 -8.37
CA GLY A 289 12.41 -19.22 -7.03
C GLY A 289 11.58 -19.71 -5.85
N LEU A 290 10.51 -20.46 -6.12
CA LEU A 290 9.64 -21.10 -5.13
C LEU A 290 9.61 -22.61 -5.37
N VAL A 291 9.19 -23.38 -4.37
CA VAL A 291 9.03 -24.84 -4.53
C VAL A 291 7.77 -25.16 -5.34
N GLY A 292 6.75 -24.30 -5.28
CA GLY A 292 5.50 -24.45 -6.03
C GLY A 292 4.29 -24.06 -5.19
N TYR A 293 3.15 -24.69 -5.48
CA TYR A 293 1.91 -24.50 -4.75
C TYR A 293 1.76 -25.53 -3.61
N ASP A 294 0.96 -25.17 -2.61
CA ASP A 294 0.61 -26.03 -1.48
C ASP A 294 -0.90 -25.90 -1.16
N PRO A 295 -1.71 -26.96 -1.35
CA PRO A 295 -3.14 -26.94 -1.06
C PRO A 295 -3.43 -27.11 0.45
N SER A 296 -2.84 -26.27 1.30
CA SER A 296 -2.96 -26.36 2.76
C SER A 296 -3.48 -25.10 3.44
N LEU A 297 -3.95 -24.10 2.68
CA LEU A 297 -4.39 -22.83 3.27
C LEU A 297 -5.50 -23.01 4.33
N HIS A 298 -6.50 -23.87 4.06
CA HIS A 298 -7.56 -24.20 5.03
C HIS A 298 -7.09 -25.08 6.19
N LYS A 299 -5.93 -25.72 6.06
CA LYS A 299 -5.42 -26.72 7.01
C LYS A 299 -4.63 -26.06 8.16
N ILE A 300 -4.29 -24.77 8.06
CA ILE A 300 -3.67 -23.99 9.15
C ILE A 300 -4.74 -23.59 10.19
N LYS A 301 -5.20 -24.59 10.96
CA LYS A 301 -6.33 -24.42 11.90
C LYS A 301 -6.04 -23.44 13.02
N GLU A 302 -4.78 -23.37 13.47
CA GLU A 302 -4.36 -22.52 14.59
C GLU A 302 -4.55 -21.04 14.23
N LEU A 303 -4.12 -20.66 13.02
CA LEU A 303 -4.29 -19.31 12.51
C LEU A 303 -5.75 -19.03 12.16
N THR A 304 -6.41 -19.94 11.45
CA THR A 304 -7.77 -19.71 10.92
C THR A 304 -8.86 -19.77 11.99
N LYS A 305 -8.60 -20.40 13.14
CA LYS A 305 -9.49 -20.35 14.31
C LYS A 305 -9.54 -18.95 14.92
N ASP A 306 -8.38 -18.32 15.08
CA ASP A 306 -8.26 -17.00 15.72
C ASP A 306 -8.42 -15.83 14.74
N PHE A 307 -8.26 -16.10 13.44
CA PHE A 307 -8.42 -15.11 12.40
C PHE A 307 -8.96 -15.80 11.13
N PRO A 308 -10.29 -15.94 11.00
CA PRO A 308 -10.91 -16.68 9.90
C PRO A 308 -10.60 -16.11 8.53
N LEU A 309 -10.55 -16.98 7.50
CA LEU A 309 -10.21 -16.57 6.13
C LEU A 309 -11.18 -15.54 5.54
N ASP A 310 -12.46 -15.56 5.93
CA ASP A 310 -13.44 -14.55 5.52
C ASP A 310 -13.10 -13.16 6.11
N GLU A 311 -12.61 -13.13 7.35
CA GLU A 311 -12.14 -11.89 7.97
C GLU A 311 -10.86 -11.41 7.28
N MET A 312 -9.94 -12.33 6.95
CA MET A 312 -8.74 -12.00 6.17
C MET A 312 -9.10 -11.39 4.82
N LEU A 313 -10.00 -12.04 4.08
CA LEU A 313 -10.52 -11.59 2.78
C LEU A 313 -11.09 -10.18 2.86
N LYS A 314 -11.94 -9.92 3.87
CA LYS A 314 -12.51 -8.59 4.12
C LYS A 314 -11.42 -7.54 4.35
N ASN A 315 -10.42 -7.85 5.18
CA ASN A 315 -9.32 -6.93 5.46
C ASN A 315 -8.47 -6.62 4.21
N ILE A 316 -8.19 -7.63 3.36
CA ILE A 316 -7.47 -7.44 2.09
C ILE A 316 -8.22 -6.48 1.17
N ARG A 317 -9.55 -6.66 1.02
CA ARG A 317 -10.38 -5.79 0.17
C ARG A 317 -10.39 -4.36 0.69
N ILE A 318 -10.61 -4.16 1.99
CA ILE A 318 -10.60 -2.84 2.62
C ILE A 318 -9.24 -2.16 2.43
N ALA A 319 -8.14 -2.90 2.64
CA ALA A 319 -6.78 -2.38 2.45
C ALA A 319 -6.55 -1.93 1.00
N ARG A 320 -6.94 -2.77 0.03
CA ARG A 320 -6.87 -2.44 -1.39
C ARG A 320 -7.66 -1.18 -1.72
N GLU A 321 -8.91 -1.09 -1.29
CA GLU A 321 -9.77 0.07 -1.57
C GLU A 321 -9.22 1.36 -0.97
N ARG A 322 -8.81 1.32 0.31
CA ARG A 322 -8.19 2.46 0.99
C ARG A 322 -6.92 2.91 0.27
N PHE A 323 -6.07 1.96 -0.14
CA PHE A 323 -4.86 2.28 -0.89
C PHE A 323 -5.17 2.89 -2.26
N LEU A 324 -6.08 2.32 -3.03
CA LEU A 324 -6.44 2.85 -4.35
C LEU A 324 -7.02 4.26 -4.26
N LYS A 325 -7.84 4.55 -3.24
CA LYS A 325 -8.44 5.88 -3.05
C LYS A 325 -7.46 6.93 -2.52
N TYR A 326 -6.58 6.55 -1.58
CA TYR A 326 -5.82 7.52 -0.79
C TYR A 326 -4.30 7.37 -0.89
N GLY A 327 -3.80 6.15 -1.09
CA GLY A 327 -2.36 5.83 -1.06
C GLY A 327 -1.71 5.73 -2.45
N TRP A 328 -2.49 5.59 -3.51
CA TRP A 328 -1.99 5.37 -4.87
C TRP A 328 -1.06 6.51 -5.34
N GLU A 329 -1.56 7.75 -5.26
CA GLU A 329 -0.82 8.95 -5.69
C GLU A 329 0.46 9.14 -4.88
N ILE A 330 0.46 8.72 -3.60
CA ILE A 330 1.63 8.81 -2.72
C ILE A 330 2.78 7.98 -3.25
N LEU A 331 2.54 6.83 -3.89
CA LEU A 331 3.63 6.04 -4.50
C LEU A 331 3.97 6.53 -5.91
N MET A 332 2.98 7.00 -6.68
CA MET A 332 3.20 7.47 -8.05
C MET A 332 4.12 8.69 -8.13
N GLN A 333 4.10 9.58 -7.14
CA GLN A 333 5.03 10.73 -7.11
C GLN A 333 6.52 10.34 -7.06
N TYR A 334 6.85 9.07 -6.77
CA TYR A 334 8.21 8.57 -6.60
C TYR A 334 8.68 7.64 -7.72
N LEU A 335 7.82 7.31 -8.69
CA LEU A 335 8.06 6.33 -9.76
C LEU A 335 7.88 6.98 -11.13
#